data_AF-A0A9D6N5C1-F1
#
_entry.id   AF-A0A9D6N5C1-F1
#
_cell.length_a   1.000
_cell.length_b   1.000
_cell.length_c   1.000
_cell.angle_alpha   90.00
_cell.angle_beta   90.00
_cell.angle_gamma   90.00
#
_symmetry.space_group_name_H-M   'P 1'
#
loop_
_entity.id
_entity.type
_entity.pdbx_description
1 polymer ?
#
loop_
_entity_poly.entity_id
_entity_poly.type
_entity_poly.pdbx_seq_one_letter_code
_entity_poly.pdbx_strand_id
1 'polypeptide(L)'
;MKAFLCLSLFFTTLALPAQEQRILARGPHHQKLERLQVWQDEAGVTRYRTNRITQIADSLCYPTATGWELTQQEFQAAQGGFLAGQGPLTVFLNENLNVMNALDITATDGAHFEVSPAFVALRDATGQSVLLSAVQDSVGHLIAPNVVLYDSAFDSGLDAAIRISYTRRGLEQDLVLFDPSHQIHPEDFGLIPASTTIELWSEMNTSPQAQVIPVVNDGVVDDIVINFGSTKIADGKAFSTEREDLAIRVLKRFGDIDGRRWLVEQISYAAAQPLFDNAQAALPAQNNRIKQMAGRKAVKTDKELVAQLPARKKASRTASIIPKSRDQLLALAQPMRKGFLIDFQLLNATNLTNMRFQSDSTY
;
A
#
# COMPACT_ATOMS: atom_id res chain seq x y z
N MET A 1 17.47 -65.57 -45.10
CA MET A 1 17.81 -64.13 -45.24
C MET A 1 16.55 -63.35 -45.61
N LYS A 2 15.96 -62.60 -44.68
CA LYS A 2 14.97 -61.55 -44.95
C LYS A 2 15.36 -60.38 -44.05
N ALA A 3 15.83 -59.29 -44.66
CA ALA A 3 16.15 -58.04 -43.98
C ALA A 3 14.89 -57.17 -43.97
N PHE A 4 14.41 -56.79 -42.79
CA PHE A 4 13.40 -55.74 -42.62
C PHE A 4 14.14 -54.43 -42.38
N LEU A 5 13.99 -53.49 -43.31
CA LEU A 5 14.49 -52.13 -43.21
C LEU A 5 13.50 -51.32 -42.36
N CYS A 6 13.91 -50.90 -41.17
CA CYS A 6 13.12 -50.03 -40.29
C CYS A 6 13.34 -48.58 -40.73
N LEU A 7 12.33 -47.97 -41.36
CA LEU A 7 12.36 -46.57 -41.78
C LEU A 7 11.92 -45.68 -40.60
N SER A 8 12.86 -45.01 -39.95
CA SER A 8 12.58 -44.02 -38.90
C SER A 8 12.12 -42.70 -39.53
N LEU A 9 10.84 -42.34 -39.38
CA LEU A 9 10.34 -41.01 -39.67
C LEU A 9 10.82 -40.03 -38.59
N PHE A 10 11.68 -39.09 -38.96
CA PHE A 10 11.96 -37.90 -38.16
C PHE A 10 10.79 -36.93 -38.32
N PHE A 11 10.00 -36.73 -37.26
CA PHE A 11 9.12 -35.57 -37.16
C PHE A 11 9.98 -34.34 -36.82
N THR A 12 10.31 -33.54 -37.82
CA THR A 12 10.81 -32.18 -37.62
C THR A 12 9.64 -31.32 -37.13
N THR A 13 9.60 -31.05 -35.83
CA THR A 13 8.77 -29.98 -35.29
C THR A 13 9.29 -28.65 -35.84
N LEU A 14 8.56 -28.08 -36.81
CA LEU A 14 8.74 -26.70 -37.25
C LEU A 14 8.41 -25.80 -36.06
N ALA A 15 9.43 -25.36 -35.32
CA ALA A 15 9.29 -24.29 -34.35
C ALA A 15 8.90 -23.02 -35.12
N LEU A 16 7.73 -22.47 -34.83
CA LEU A 16 7.35 -21.14 -35.29
C LEU A 16 8.42 -20.13 -34.84
N PRO A 17 8.90 -19.21 -35.70
CA PRO A 17 9.86 -18.20 -35.30
C PRO A 17 9.29 -17.35 -34.17
N ALA A 18 10.15 -16.99 -33.21
CA ALA A 18 9.78 -16.09 -32.12
C ALA A 18 9.18 -14.79 -32.69
N GLN A 19 7.99 -14.40 -32.23
CA GLN A 19 7.36 -13.14 -32.64
C GLN A 19 8.21 -11.98 -32.15
N GLU A 20 8.82 -11.24 -33.09
CA GLU A 20 9.59 -10.04 -32.77
C GLU A 20 8.64 -8.90 -32.37
N GLN A 21 8.88 -8.32 -31.20
CA GLN A 21 8.17 -7.15 -30.71
C GLN A 21 9.12 -5.96 -30.65
N ARG A 22 8.71 -4.86 -31.28
CA ARG A 22 9.45 -3.59 -31.29
C ARG A 22 8.67 -2.53 -30.54
N ILE A 23 9.34 -1.81 -29.63
CA ILE A 23 8.75 -0.65 -28.96
C ILE A 23 8.82 0.55 -29.92
N LEU A 24 7.67 1.14 -30.22
CA LEU A 24 7.57 2.33 -31.08
C LEU A 24 7.58 3.63 -30.28
N ALA A 25 6.88 3.65 -29.14
CA ALA A 25 6.78 4.83 -28.28
C ALA A 25 6.35 4.44 -26.86
N ARG A 26 6.71 5.29 -25.89
CA ARG A 26 6.23 5.25 -24.52
C ARG A 26 5.92 6.65 -24.04
N GLY A 27 4.91 6.75 -23.18
CA GLY A 27 4.57 7.94 -22.42
C GLY A 27 3.99 7.55 -21.06
N PRO A 28 3.59 8.51 -20.22
CA PRO A 28 3.21 8.23 -18.83
C PRO A 28 2.12 7.17 -18.68
N HIS A 29 1.17 7.10 -19.63
CA HIS A 29 0.02 6.20 -19.58
C HIS A 29 -0.05 5.20 -20.73
N HIS A 30 0.97 5.12 -21.59
CA HIS A 30 0.87 4.26 -22.76
C HIS A 30 2.21 3.67 -23.23
N GLN A 31 2.12 2.53 -23.91
CA GLN A 31 3.21 1.92 -24.68
C GLN A 31 2.68 1.47 -26.04
N LYS A 32 3.33 1.93 -27.11
CA LYS A 32 3.05 1.49 -28.48
C LYS A 32 4.04 0.41 -28.88
N LEU A 33 3.53 -0.73 -29.28
CA LEU A 33 4.27 -1.90 -29.73
C LEU A 33 3.96 -2.20 -31.19
N GLU A 34 4.95 -2.65 -31.93
CA GLU A 34 4.81 -3.26 -33.24
C GLU A 34 5.15 -4.74 -33.12
N ARG A 35 4.27 -5.62 -33.58
CA ARG A 35 4.45 -7.07 -33.57
C ARG A 35 4.40 -7.58 -35.00
N LEU A 36 5.47 -8.23 -35.44
CA LEU A 36 5.49 -8.95 -36.71
C LEU A 36 4.96 -10.38 -36.49
N GLN A 37 3.83 -10.70 -37.12
CA GLN A 37 3.33 -12.06 -37.21
C GLN A 37 3.72 -12.67 -38.55
N VAL A 38 4.35 -13.84 -38.47
CA VAL A 38 4.73 -14.65 -39.63
C VAL A 38 3.90 -15.92 -39.59
N TRP A 39 3.21 -16.26 -40.68
CA TRP A 39 2.49 -17.52 -40.82
C TRP A 39 2.59 -18.03 -42.26
N GLN A 40 2.35 -19.32 -42.46
CA GLN A 40 2.16 -19.88 -43.80
C GLN A 40 0.66 -19.99 -44.09
N ASP A 41 0.24 -19.58 -45.30
CA ASP A 41 -1.12 -19.82 -45.76
C ASP A 41 -1.32 -21.27 -46.24
N GLU A 42 -2.55 -21.63 -46.61
CA GLU A 42 -2.90 -23.00 -47.07
C GLU A 42 -2.11 -23.45 -48.31
N ALA A 43 -1.51 -22.51 -49.05
CA ALA A 43 -0.64 -22.78 -50.20
C ALA A 43 0.85 -22.90 -49.82
N GLY A 44 1.19 -22.85 -48.54
CA GLY A 44 2.57 -22.90 -48.04
C GLY A 44 3.35 -21.59 -48.24
N VAL A 45 2.69 -20.50 -48.64
CA VAL A 45 3.33 -19.20 -48.84
C VAL A 45 3.51 -18.51 -47.50
N THR A 46 4.73 -18.06 -47.20
CA THR A 46 5.00 -17.27 -46.00
C THR A 46 4.40 -15.87 -46.14
N ARG A 47 3.54 -15.51 -45.19
CA ARG A 47 2.86 -14.21 -45.07
C ARG A 47 3.34 -13.47 -43.84
N TYR A 48 3.29 -12.14 -43.93
CA TYR A 48 3.68 -11.22 -42.87
C TYR A 48 2.51 -10.29 -42.54
N ARG A 49 2.29 -10.04 -41.26
CA ARG A 49 1.31 -9.07 -40.77
C ARG A 49 1.95 -8.28 -39.64
N THR A 50 2.05 -6.99 -39.85
CA THR A 50 2.47 -6.05 -38.82
C THR A 50 1.24 -5.61 -38.06
N ASN A 51 1.19 -5.92 -36.76
CA ASN A 51 0.16 -5.41 -35.85
C ASN A 51 0.76 -4.31 -34.98
N ARG A 52 0.00 -3.23 -34.77
CA ARG A 52 0.34 -2.18 -33.81
C ARG A 52 -0.63 -2.26 -32.64
N ILE A 53 -0.08 -2.28 -31.43
CA ILE A 53 -0.83 -2.42 -30.18
C ILE A 53 -0.49 -1.21 -29.31
N THR A 54 -1.50 -0.55 -28.74
CA THR A 54 -1.30 0.59 -27.83
C THR A 54 -1.79 0.23 -26.45
N GLN A 55 -0.89 -0.31 -25.63
CA GLN A 55 -1.19 -0.57 -24.22
C GLN A 55 -1.44 0.76 -23.50
N ILE A 56 -2.52 0.81 -22.72
CA ILE A 56 -2.90 1.98 -21.94
C ILE A 56 -3.17 1.54 -20.50
N ALA A 57 -2.59 2.27 -19.54
CA ALA A 57 -2.91 2.17 -18.13
C ALA A 57 -2.40 3.41 -17.39
N ASP A 58 -3.02 3.74 -16.26
CA ASP A 58 -2.52 4.80 -15.37
C ASP A 58 -1.09 4.46 -14.92
N SER A 59 -0.23 5.47 -14.99
CA SER A 59 1.21 5.36 -14.71
C SER A 59 1.90 4.12 -15.31
N LEU A 60 1.51 3.71 -16.53
CA LEU A 60 2.12 2.56 -17.19
C LEU A 60 3.64 2.70 -17.30
N CYS A 61 4.12 3.92 -17.52
CA CYS A 61 5.54 4.20 -17.59
C CYS A 61 5.98 5.29 -16.60
N TYR A 62 7.26 5.30 -16.26
CA TYR A 62 7.91 6.34 -15.47
C TYR A 62 9.07 6.99 -16.26
N PRO A 63 9.39 8.26 -16.00
CA PRO A 63 10.45 8.97 -16.70
C PRO A 63 11.84 8.50 -16.21
N THR A 64 12.77 8.41 -17.15
CA THR A 64 14.19 8.09 -16.95
C THR A 64 15.05 9.11 -17.70
N ALA A 65 16.37 9.11 -17.48
CA ALA A 65 17.29 9.99 -18.19
C ALA A 65 17.24 9.83 -19.73
N THR A 66 16.86 8.64 -20.22
CA THR A 66 16.85 8.28 -21.65
C THR A 66 15.47 8.20 -22.27
N GLY A 67 14.40 8.54 -21.52
CA GLY A 67 13.02 8.47 -22.00
C GLY A 67 12.09 7.83 -20.98
N TRP A 68 11.24 6.90 -21.42
CA TRP A 68 10.23 6.28 -20.58
C TRP A 68 10.43 4.77 -20.48
N GLU A 69 10.28 4.23 -19.28
CA GLU A 69 10.33 2.80 -19.01
C GLU A 69 9.05 2.32 -18.32
N LEU A 70 8.74 1.03 -18.42
CA LEU A 70 7.58 0.47 -17.74
C LEU A 70 7.76 0.57 -16.22
N THR A 71 6.73 1.05 -15.53
CA THR A 71 6.71 1.08 -14.07
C THR A 71 6.80 -0.33 -13.51
N GLN A 72 7.78 -0.56 -12.65
CA GLN A 72 7.93 -1.79 -11.89
C GLN A 72 7.24 -1.64 -10.54
N GLN A 73 6.20 -2.44 -10.32
CA GLN A 73 5.51 -2.50 -9.03
C GLN A 73 6.30 -3.46 -8.13
N GLU A 74 7.44 -3.00 -7.61
CA GLU A 74 8.25 -3.80 -6.70
C GLU A 74 9.14 -2.94 -5.80
N PHE A 75 9.49 -3.51 -4.66
CA PHE A 75 10.53 -3.05 -3.76
C PHE A 75 11.81 -3.87 -3.96
N GLN A 76 12.94 -3.17 -3.99
CA GLN A 76 14.28 -3.74 -3.99
C GLN A 76 14.91 -3.54 -2.61
N ALA A 77 15.72 -4.50 -2.14
CA ALA A 77 16.47 -4.28 -0.91
C ALA A 77 17.51 -3.17 -1.09
N ALA A 78 17.53 -2.26 -0.14
CA ALA A 78 18.48 -1.17 -0.06
C ALA A 78 19.12 -1.15 1.32
N GLN A 79 20.24 -0.45 1.46
CA GLN A 79 20.87 -0.26 2.75
C GLN A 79 19.92 0.47 3.71
N GLY A 80 19.58 -0.22 4.81
CA GLY A 80 18.67 0.30 5.82
C GLY A 80 17.19 0.26 5.43
N GLY A 81 16.78 -0.54 4.43
CA GLY A 81 15.36 -0.70 4.10
C GLY A 81 15.05 -1.24 2.71
N PHE A 82 13.97 -0.73 2.12
CA PHE A 82 13.41 -1.15 0.83
C PHE A 82 13.14 0.05 -0.08
N LEU A 83 13.47 -0.06 -1.36
CA LEU A 83 13.34 1.02 -2.35
C LEU A 83 12.44 0.58 -3.50
N ALA A 84 11.37 1.33 -3.74
CA ALA A 84 10.62 1.33 -4.99
C ALA A 84 10.99 2.60 -5.75
N GLY A 85 11.93 2.52 -6.70
CA GLY A 85 12.45 3.67 -7.45
C GLY A 85 12.14 3.64 -8.96
N GLN A 86 11.52 2.57 -9.44
CA GLN A 86 11.25 2.35 -10.87
C GLN A 86 9.77 2.58 -11.19
N GLY A 87 9.27 3.74 -10.77
CA GLY A 87 7.88 4.12 -10.96
C GLY A 87 7.68 5.62 -10.74
N PRO A 88 6.44 6.11 -10.84
CA PRO A 88 6.18 7.53 -10.78
C PRO A 88 6.39 8.11 -9.37
N LEU A 89 6.13 7.32 -8.32
CA LEU A 89 6.53 7.66 -6.97
C LEU A 89 7.82 6.91 -6.65
N THR A 90 8.83 7.62 -6.16
CA THR A 90 9.98 6.97 -5.51
C THR A 90 9.68 6.83 -4.03
N VAL A 91 9.76 5.61 -3.51
CA VAL A 91 9.44 5.31 -2.11
C VAL A 91 10.59 4.54 -1.46
N PHE A 92 11.10 5.06 -0.35
CA PHE A 92 12.02 4.35 0.52
C PHE A 92 11.32 4.03 1.85
N LEU A 93 11.26 2.75 2.19
CA LEU A 93 10.74 2.25 3.45
C LEU A 93 11.90 1.90 4.37
N ASN A 94 11.94 2.46 5.57
CA ASN A 94 13.00 2.17 6.54
C ASN A 94 12.91 0.71 7.02
N GLU A 95 14.04 0.08 7.30
CA GLU A 95 14.08 -1.26 7.88
C GLU A 95 13.30 -1.35 9.18
N ASN A 96 13.37 -0.34 10.05
CA ASN A 96 12.58 -0.26 11.28
C ASN A 96 11.44 0.77 11.12
N LEU A 97 10.21 0.37 11.46
CA LEU A 97 9.03 1.25 11.43
C LEU A 97 9.10 2.40 12.46
N ASN A 98 9.76 2.19 13.60
CA ASN A 98 9.77 3.14 14.71
C ASN A 98 10.82 4.24 14.57
N VAL A 99 10.75 4.96 13.45
CA VAL A 99 11.61 6.11 13.15
C VAL A 99 10.74 7.27 12.66
N MET A 100 11.26 8.50 12.71
CA MET A 100 10.53 9.70 12.26
C MET A 100 10.37 9.80 10.73
N ASN A 101 10.95 8.87 9.98
CA ASN A 101 11.02 8.95 8.53
C ASN A 101 10.86 7.55 7.94
N ALA A 102 9.86 6.83 8.45
CA ALA A 102 9.61 5.42 8.16
C ALA A 102 9.26 5.21 6.69
N LEU A 103 8.40 6.08 6.15
CA LEU A 103 8.12 6.19 4.73
C LEU A 103 8.73 7.50 4.23
N ASP A 104 9.61 7.40 3.24
CA ASP A 104 10.11 8.54 2.46
C ASP A 104 9.56 8.46 1.05
N ILE A 105 8.89 9.50 0.60
CA ILE A 105 8.20 9.48 -0.69
C ILE A 105 8.60 10.73 -1.45
N THR A 106 9.00 10.53 -2.71
CA THR A 106 9.19 11.61 -3.68
C THR A 106 8.18 11.42 -4.81
N ALA A 107 7.33 12.42 -5.01
CA ALA A 107 6.34 12.44 -6.08
C ALA A 107 6.96 12.83 -7.43
N THR A 108 6.19 12.66 -8.51
CA THR A 108 6.64 12.96 -9.89
C THR A 108 7.00 14.42 -10.12
N ASP A 109 6.42 15.34 -9.34
CA ASP A 109 6.73 16.78 -9.38
C ASP A 109 7.90 17.17 -8.48
N GLY A 110 8.54 16.20 -7.82
CA GLY A 110 9.62 16.42 -6.86
C GLY A 110 9.15 16.76 -5.45
N ALA A 111 7.84 16.80 -5.17
CA ALA A 111 7.34 16.99 -3.82
C ALA A 111 7.77 15.84 -2.91
N HIS A 112 8.21 16.18 -1.70
CA HIS A 112 8.80 15.24 -0.75
C HIS A 112 7.92 15.06 0.48
N PHE A 113 7.77 13.81 0.92
CA PHE A 113 7.01 13.42 2.09
C PHE A 113 7.88 12.56 3.00
N GLU A 114 7.82 12.83 4.30
CA GLU A 114 8.24 11.90 5.34
C GLU A 114 7.01 11.59 6.18
N VAL A 115 6.57 10.34 6.17
CA VAL A 115 5.38 9.87 6.89
C VAL A 115 5.77 8.73 7.82
N SER A 116 5.25 8.75 9.05
CA SER A 116 5.52 7.71 10.03
C SER A 116 4.25 7.34 10.80
N PRO A 117 3.75 6.10 10.68
CA PRO A 117 2.71 5.59 11.56
C PRO A 117 3.12 5.74 13.02
N ALA A 118 2.25 6.30 13.84
CA ALA A 118 2.60 6.70 15.19
C ALA A 118 1.93 5.85 16.25
N PHE A 119 0.60 5.74 16.24
CA PHE A 119 -0.15 5.02 17.26
C PHE A 119 -1.57 4.73 16.79
N VAL A 120 -2.21 3.77 17.47
CA VAL A 120 -3.65 3.53 17.38
C VAL A 120 -4.32 4.15 18.61
N ALA A 121 -5.47 4.79 18.41
CA ALA A 121 -6.28 5.36 19.47
C ALA A 121 -7.76 5.00 19.30
N LEU A 122 -8.48 5.13 20.41
CA LEU A 122 -9.95 5.12 20.44
C LEU A 122 -10.44 6.52 20.79
N ARG A 123 -11.52 6.97 20.16
CA ARG A 123 -12.18 8.25 20.49
C ARG A 123 -13.68 8.08 20.47
N ASP A 124 -14.40 8.66 21.41
CA ASP A 124 -15.86 8.71 21.36
C ASP A 124 -16.42 10.12 21.10
N ALA A 125 -17.73 10.20 20.90
CA ALA A 125 -18.41 11.47 20.60
C ALA A 125 -18.38 12.48 21.77
N THR A 126 -17.97 12.10 22.98
CA THR A 126 -17.78 13.04 24.10
C THR A 126 -16.46 13.82 23.99
N GLY A 127 -15.60 13.42 23.05
CA GLY A 127 -14.23 13.94 22.89
C GLY A 127 -13.21 13.23 23.76
N GLN A 128 -13.59 12.21 24.53
CA GLN A 128 -12.64 11.37 25.24
C GLN A 128 -11.86 10.52 24.24
N SER A 129 -10.54 10.49 24.41
CA SER A 129 -9.63 9.71 23.57
C SER A 129 -8.67 8.90 24.42
N VAL A 130 -8.29 7.71 23.96
CA VAL A 130 -7.38 6.80 24.64
C VAL A 130 -6.32 6.35 23.66
N LEU A 131 -5.05 6.53 23.99
CA LEU A 131 -3.95 5.93 23.24
C LEU A 131 -3.96 4.43 23.53
N LEU A 132 -4.32 3.64 22.52
CA LEU A 132 -4.45 2.19 22.64
C LEU A 132 -3.08 1.53 22.61
N SER A 133 -2.29 1.85 21.59
CA SER A 133 -0.94 1.33 21.42
C SER A 133 -0.10 2.25 20.55
N ALA A 134 1.17 2.45 20.91
CA ALA A 134 2.13 3.20 20.10
C ALA A 134 2.95 2.26 19.22
N VAL A 135 3.38 2.73 18.05
CA VAL A 135 4.32 1.98 17.20
C VAL A 135 5.63 1.77 17.97
N GLN A 136 6.11 0.53 17.93
CA GLN A 136 7.37 0.05 18.51
C GLN A 136 8.32 -0.42 17.40
N ASP A 137 9.54 -0.80 17.80
CA ASP A 137 10.51 -1.37 16.86
C ASP A 137 9.91 -2.60 16.16
N SER A 138 9.87 -2.55 14.84
CA SER A 138 9.36 -3.61 13.99
C SER A 138 10.14 -3.59 12.68
N VAL A 139 10.69 -4.75 12.32
CA VAL A 139 11.51 -4.91 11.12
C VAL A 139 10.61 -5.21 9.93
N GLY A 140 10.83 -4.49 8.83
CA GLY A 140 10.10 -4.70 7.59
C GLY A 140 10.53 -5.99 6.88
N HIS A 141 9.55 -6.75 6.40
CA HIS A 141 9.75 -7.98 5.64
C HIS A 141 9.06 -7.89 4.28
N LEU A 142 9.78 -8.19 3.20
CA LEU A 142 9.21 -8.27 1.86
C LEU A 142 8.38 -9.55 1.74
N ILE A 143 7.05 -9.44 1.68
CA ILE A 143 6.13 -10.60 1.61
C ILE A 143 5.55 -10.85 0.23
N ALA A 144 5.65 -9.87 -0.66
CA ALA A 144 5.40 -9.95 -2.09
C ALA A 144 6.31 -8.94 -2.80
N PRO A 145 6.52 -9.02 -4.13
CA PRO A 145 7.42 -8.09 -4.82
C PRO A 145 7.14 -6.62 -4.49
N ASN A 146 5.87 -6.25 -4.28
CA ASN A 146 5.44 -4.89 -4.02
C ASN A 146 4.87 -4.64 -2.62
N VAL A 147 5.10 -5.56 -1.66
CA VAL A 147 4.50 -5.47 -0.32
C VAL A 147 5.55 -5.70 0.76
N VAL A 148 5.70 -4.71 1.64
CA VAL A 148 6.50 -4.81 2.86
C VAL A 148 5.57 -4.84 4.07
N LEU A 149 5.78 -5.83 4.94
CA LEU A 149 5.03 -6.03 6.18
C LEU A 149 5.92 -5.73 7.38
N TYR A 150 5.46 -4.84 8.25
CA TYR A 150 5.99 -4.59 9.59
C TYR A 150 5.07 -5.30 10.59
N ASP A 151 5.42 -6.55 10.92
CA ASP A 151 4.63 -7.36 11.85
C ASP A 151 4.90 -6.97 13.31
N SER A 152 3.94 -7.21 14.20
CA SER A 152 4.01 -6.80 15.62
C SER A 152 4.44 -5.33 15.77
N ALA A 153 3.84 -4.45 14.97
CA ALA A 153 4.23 -3.04 14.84
C ALA A 153 3.91 -2.19 16.07
N PHE A 154 3.10 -2.72 16.98
CA PHE A 154 2.45 -1.96 18.05
C PHE A 154 2.80 -2.52 19.43
N ASP A 155 3.01 -1.62 20.39
CA ASP A 155 3.35 -1.94 21.77
C ASP A 155 2.11 -2.36 22.59
N SER A 156 2.32 -2.55 23.88
CA SER A 156 1.24 -2.65 24.90
C SER A 156 0.22 -3.76 24.70
N GLY A 157 0.36 -4.62 23.70
CA GLY A 157 -0.49 -5.79 23.54
C GLY A 157 -1.38 -5.84 22.32
N LEU A 158 -1.44 -4.77 21.52
CA LEU A 158 -2.20 -4.76 20.27
C LEU A 158 -1.48 -5.63 19.23
N ASP A 159 -2.06 -6.78 18.92
CA ASP A 159 -1.61 -7.67 17.86
C ASP A 159 -2.00 -7.08 16.50
N ALA A 160 -1.11 -6.25 15.96
CA ALA A 160 -1.35 -5.55 14.72
C ALA A 160 -0.05 -5.33 13.94
N ALA A 161 -0.21 -5.16 12.63
CA ALA A 161 0.88 -4.90 11.71
C ALA A 161 0.61 -3.64 10.88
N ILE A 162 1.68 -3.07 10.31
CA ILE A 162 1.58 -2.10 9.22
C ILE A 162 2.01 -2.79 7.93
N ARG A 163 1.15 -2.75 6.91
CA ARG A 163 1.45 -3.26 5.57
C ARG A 163 1.56 -2.08 4.61
N ILE A 164 2.64 -2.04 3.83
CA ILE A 164 2.84 -1.04 2.80
C ILE A 164 2.84 -1.72 1.43
N SER A 165 1.96 -1.27 0.54
CA SER A 165 1.82 -1.80 -0.82
C SER A 165 2.13 -0.73 -1.86
N TYR A 166 2.96 -1.06 -2.85
CA TYR A 166 3.32 -0.16 -3.93
C TYR A 166 2.69 -0.60 -5.26
N THR A 167 2.04 0.32 -5.97
CA THR A 167 1.46 0.06 -7.28
C THR A 167 1.71 1.23 -8.22
N ARG A 168 1.35 1.06 -9.50
CA ARG A 168 1.33 2.16 -10.48
C ARG A 168 0.42 3.32 -10.05
N ARG A 169 -0.62 3.04 -9.26
CA ARG A 169 -1.58 4.05 -8.80
C ARG A 169 -1.04 4.89 -7.65
N GLY A 170 -0.11 4.33 -6.87
CA GLY A 170 0.48 5.04 -5.73
C GLY A 170 0.97 4.08 -4.64
N LEU A 171 0.96 4.59 -3.41
CA LEU A 171 1.33 3.85 -2.20
C LEU A 171 0.09 3.64 -1.34
N GLU A 172 -0.06 2.45 -0.79
CA GLU A 172 -1.11 2.12 0.18
C GLU A 172 -0.46 1.77 1.52
N GLN A 173 -1.02 2.29 2.60
CA GLN A 173 -0.69 1.90 3.97
C GLN A 173 -1.93 1.29 4.60
N ASP A 174 -1.78 0.10 5.16
CA ASP A 174 -2.81 -0.59 5.90
C ASP A 174 -2.39 -0.79 7.35
N LEU A 175 -3.27 -0.43 8.29
CA LEU A 175 -3.27 -1.04 9.62
C LEU A 175 -3.98 -2.38 9.54
N VAL A 176 -3.29 -3.46 9.87
CA VAL A 176 -3.84 -4.80 9.95
C VAL A 176 -4.04 -5.15 11.41
N LEU A 177 -5.29 -5.21 11.87
CA LEU A 177 -5.65 -5.66 13.21
C LEU A 177 -5.87 -7.17 13.16
N PHE A 178 -5.06 -7.91 13.91
CA PHE A 178 -5.27 -9.34 14.10
C PHE A 178 -6.16 -9.56 15.31
N ASP A 179 -7.25 -10.30 15.15
CA ASP A 179 -8.20 -10.64 16.24
C ASP A 179 -8.68 -9.42 17.08
N PRO A 180 -9.20 -8.35 16.43
CA PRO A 180 -9.60 -7.13 17.13
C PRO A 180 -10.77 -7.33 18.10
N SER A 181 -11.61 -8.35 17.88
CA SER A 181 -12.81 -8.63 18.70
C SER A 181 -12.49 -9.02 20.15
N HIS A 182 -11.27 -9.50 20.40
CA HIS A 182 -10.79 -9.85 21.74
C HIS A 182 -9.86 -8.80 22.37
N GLN A 183 -9.53 -7.73 21.63
CA GLN A 183 -8.52 -6.76 22.05
C GLN A 183 -9.05 -5.34 22.21
N ILE A 184 -10.11 -5.00 21.47
CA ILE A 184 -10.63 -3.63 21.40
C ILE A 184 -12.04 -3.61 21.98
N HIS A 185 -12.13 -3.22 23.25
CA HIS A 185 -13.39 -3.03 23.97
C HIS A 185 -13.44 -1.58 24.48
N PRO A 186 -14.11 -0.65 23.78
CA PRO A 186 -14.13 0.77 24.20
C PRO A 186 -14.59 0.98 25.65
N GLU A 187 -15.50 0.12 26.13
CA GLU A 187 -16.01 0.11 27.50
C GLU A 187 -14.93 -0.10 28.57
N ASP A 188 -13.86 -0.84 28.27
CA ASP A 188 -12.75 -1.07 29.20
C ASP A 188 -11.99 0.22 29.53
N PHE A 189 -12.15 1.24 28.68
CA PHE A 189 -11.54 2.56 28.84
C PHE A 189 -12.55 3.65 29.23
N GLY A 190 -13.79 3.26 29.54
CA GLY A 190 -14.88 4.17 29.85
C GLY A 190 -15.39 4.97 28.66
N LEU A 191 -15.15 4.50 27.43
CA LEU A 191 -15.69 5.09 26.20
C LEU A 191 -17.05 4.49 25.86
N ILE A 192 -17.82 5.20 25.04
CA ILE A 192 -19.15 4.74 24.57
C ILE A 192 -18.99 3.96 23.25
N PRO A 193 -19.22 2.62 23.21
CA PRO A 193 -18.95 1.82 22.01
C PRO A 193 -19.74 2.27 20.77
N ALA A 194 -21.00 2.69 20.97
CA ALA A 194 -21.88 3.13 19.88
C ALA A 194 -21.40 4.38 19.14
N SER A 195 -20.54 5.20 19.77
CA SER A 195 -20.00 6.42 19.18
C SER A 195 -18.47 6.41 19.09
N THR A 196 -17.84 5.27 19.38
CA THR A 196 -16.38 5.14 19.34
C THR A 196 -15.88 4.97 17.91
N THR A 197 -14.78 5.63 17.58
CA THR A 197 -13.96 5.40 16.40
C THR A 197 -12.65 4.72 16.77
N ILE A 198 -12.15 3.87 15.87
CA ILE A 198 -10.77 3.39 15.88
C ILE A 198 -9.97 4.31 14.97
N GLU A 199 -8.86 4.85 15.48
CA GLU A 199 -8.05 5.84 14.78
C GLU A 199 -6.60 5.33 14.60
N LEU A 200 -6.08 5.32 13.38
CA LEU A 200 -4.65 5.24 13.10
C LEU A 200 -4.11 6.66 12.92
N TRP A 201 -3.13 7.02 13.74
CA TRP A 201 -2.46 8.32 13.67
C TRP A 201 -1.11 8.17 12.98
N SER A 202 -0.91 8.91 11.90
CA SER A 202 0.34 8.99 11.15
C SER A 202 0.89 10.41 11.19
N GLU A 203 2.15 10.57 11.58
CA GLU A 203 2.81 11.88 11.57
C GLU A 203 3.37 12.17 10.17
N MET A 204 3.12 13.38 9.67
CA MET A 204 3.75 13.90 8.45
C MET A 204 4.91 14.81 8.84
N ASN A 205 6.08 14.20 9.07
CA ASN A 205 7.29 14.89 9.52
C ASN A 205 7.81 15.89 8.48
N THR A 206 7.59 15.59 7.19
CA THR A 206 7.75 16.52 6.07
C THR A 206 6.58 16.30 5.13
N SER A 207 5.93 17.38 4.68
CA SER A 207 4.91 17.31 3.63
C SER A 207 4.85 18.61 2.84
N PRO A 208 4.51 18.55 1.54
CA PRO A 208 4.19 19.74 0.77
C PRO A 208 2.93 20.41 1.34
N GLN A 209 2.69 21.65 0.91
CA GLN A 209 1.46 22.35 1.29
C GLN A 209 0.24 21.58 0.76
N ALA A 210 -0.67 21.25 1.67
CA ALA A 210 -1.90 20.54 1.34
C ALA A 210 -3.05 21.51 1.08
N GLN A 211 -3.90 21.16 0.12
CA GLN A 211 -5.26 21.67 0.00
C GLN A 211 -6.23 20.61 0.55
N VAL A 212 -6.95 20.95 1.60
CA VAL A 212 -8.00 20.09 2.18
C VAL A 212 -9.33 20.39 1.49
N ILE A 213 -9.90 19.39 0.84
CA ILE A 213 -11.15 19.49 0.09
C ILE A 213 -12.22 18.71 0.86
N PRO A 214 -13.27 19.37 1.37
CA PRO A 214 -14.38 18.69 2.03
C PRO A 214 -15.12 17.75 1.07
N VAL A 215 -15.47 16.56 1.56
CA VAL A 215 -16.40 15.66 0.90
C VAL A 215 -17.76 15.82 1.57
N VAL A 216 -18.79 16.11 0.76
CA VAL A 216 -20.15 16.34 1.24
C VAL A 216 -21.03 15.15 0.88
N ASN A 217 -21.58 14.49 1.88
CA ASN A 217 -22.57 13.42 1.74
C ASN A 217 -23.89 13.88 2.39
N ASP A 218 -24.99 13.82 1.65
CA ASP A 218 -26.32 14.25 2.09
C ASP A 218 -26.36 15.66 2.72
N GLY A 219 -25.54 16.58 2.19
CA GLY A 219 -25.44 17.96 2.67
C GLY A 219 -24.59 18.16 3.93
N VAL A 220 -23.94 17.10 4.43
CA VAL A 220 -23.04 17.14 5.58
C VAL A 220 -21.61 16.86 5.13
N VAL A 221 -20.65 17.66 5.60
CA VAL A 221 -19.22 17.33 5.45
C VAL A 221 -18.91 16.22 6.43
N ASP A 222 -18.66 15.02 5.94
CA ASP A 222 -18.35 13.83 6.75
C ASP A 222 -16.92 13.30 6.52
N ASP A 223 -16.22 13.80 5.50
CA ASP A 223 -14.87 13.35 5.13
C ASP A 223 -14.07 14.44 4.40
N ILE A 224 -12.80 14.18 4.11
CA ILE A 224 -11.91 15.08 3.38
C ILE A 224 -11.03 14.34 2.35
N VAL A 225 -10.72 15.03 1.27
CA VAL A 225 -9.60 14.70 0.37
C VAL A 225 -8.46 15.66 0.65
N ILE A 226 -7.25 15.12 0.82
CA ILE A 226 -6.04 15.89 1.07
C ILE A 226 -5.23 15.91 -0.23
N ASN A 227 -5.20 17.05 -0.90
CA ASN A 227 -4.53 17.21 -2.18
C ASN A 227 -3.18 17.92 -2.00
N PHE A 228 -2.12 17.33 -2.53
CA PHE A 228 -0.74 17.82 -2.46
C PHE A 228 -0.21 18.25 -3.84
N GLY A 229 -1.10 18.53 -4.79
CA GLY A 229 -0.75 18.86 -6.17
C GLY A 229 -0.74 17.61 -7.04
N SER A 230 0.45 17.03 -7.27
CA SER A 230 0.58 15.81 -8.08
C SER A 230 0.10 14.54 -7.37
N THR A 231 -0.11 14.57 -6.07
CA THR A 231 -0.57 13.43 -5.27
C THR A 231 -1.74 13.82 -4.39
N LYS A 232 -2.55 12.84 -3.97
CA LYS A 232 -3.65 13.07 -3.04
C LYS A 232 -3.91 11.85 -2.16
N ILE A 233 -4.40 12.10 -0.94
CA ILE A 233 -5.03 11.10 -0.08
C ILE A 233 -6.53 11.31 -0.21
N ALA A 234 -7.25 10.28 -0.64
CA ALA A 234 -8.69 10.33 -0.87
C ALA A 234 -9.36 9.17 -0.11
N ASP A 235 -10.41 8.59 -0.68
CA ASP A 235 -11.18 7.49 -0.12
C ASP A 235 -10.27 6.37 0.40
N GLY A 236 -10.66 5.82 1.56
CA GLY A 236 -10.11 4.58 2.09
C GLY A 236 -11.25 3.64 2.47
N LYS A 237 -10.93 2.36 2.55
CA LYS A 237 -11.85 1.30 2.96
C LYS A 237 -11.23 0.48 4.08
N ALA A 238 -12.10 -0.03 4.95
CA ALA A 238 -11.73 -0.99 5.96
C ALA A 238 -12.60 -2.24 5.80
N PHE A 239 -11.97 -3.41 5.85
CA PHE A 239 -12.61 -4.68 5.53
C PHE A 239 -11.85 -5.84 6.16
N SER A 240 -12.53 -6.97 6.32
CA SER A 240 -11.90 -8.23 6.71
C SER A 240 -11.25 -8.91 5.50
N THR A 241 -10.09 -9.53 5.69
CA THR A 241 -9.44 -10.34 4.64
C THR A 241 -10.31 -11.47 4.10
N GLU A 242 -11.32 -11.92 4.86
CA GLU A 242 -12.26 -12.96 4.42
C GLU A 242 -13.51 -12.40 3.72
N ARG A 243 -13.81 -11.11 3.94
CA ARG A 243 -15.06 -10.43 3.51
C ARG A 243 -14.78 -9.06 2.91
N GLU A 244 -13.94 -9.00 1.89
CA GLU A 244 -13.63 -7.74 1.18
C GLU A 244 -14.86 -7.11 0.50
N ASP A 245 -15.91 -7.90 0.24
CA ASP A 245 -17.20 -7.42 -0.26
C ASP A 245 -17.93 -6.49 0.73
N LEU A 246 -17.64 -6.62 2.02
CA LEU A 246 -18.21 -5.82 3.10
C LEU A 246 -17.18 -4.82 3.60
N ALA A 247 -17.14 -3.66 2.97
CA ALA A 247 -16.24 -2.57 3.32
C ALA A 247 -16.97 -1.42 4.03
N ILE A 248 -16.30 -0.84 5.03
CA ILE A 248 -16.70 0.43 5.66
C ILE A 248 -15.77 1.53 5.20
N ARG A 249 -16.29 2.76 5.09
CA ARG A 249 -15.47 3.93 4.71
C ARG A 249 -14.49 4.27 5.83
N VAL A 250 -13.24 4.54 5.43
CA VAL A 250 -12.23 5.16 6.30
C VAL A 250 -12.30 6.66 6.08
N LEU A 251 -12.62 7.39 7.14
CA LEU A 251 -12.68 8.85 7.11
C LEU A 251 -11.31 9.42 7.49
N LYS A 252 -11.04 10.64 7.05
CA LYS A 252 -9.75 11.30 7.29
C LYS A 252 -9.92 12.56 8.12
N ARG A 253 -8.96 12.80 9.01
CA ARG A 253 -8.71 14.11 9.60
C ARG A 253 -7.27 14.51 9.34
N PHE A 254 -7.07 15.80 9.12
CA PHE A 254 -5.77 16.33 8.76
C PHE A 254 -5.54 17.69 9.42
N GLY A 255 -4.40 17.87 10.08
CA GLY A 255 -4.09 19.15 10.69
C GLY A 255 -2.85 19.15 11.57
N ASP A 256 -2.53 20.33 12.09
CA ASP A 256 -1.39 20.55 12.96
C ASP A 256 -1.82 20.52 14.44
N ILE A 257 -1.09 19.76 15.26
CA ILE A 257 -1.25 19.66 16.71
C ILE A 257 0.12 19.89 17.33
N ASP A 258 0.25 20.96 18.12
CA ASP A 258 1.50 21.33 18.82
C ASP A 258 2.72 21.44 17.89
N GLY A 259 2.51 21.98 16.69
CA GLY A 259 3.57 22.16 15.68
C GLY A 259 3.92 20.89 14.90
N ARG A 260 3.21 19.77 15.13
CA ARG A 260 3.37 18.50 14.41
C ARG A 260 2.16 18.28 13.51
N ARG A 261 2.38 17.79 12.30
CA ARG A 261 1.32 17.54 11.32
C ARG A 261 0.86 16.11 11.36
N TRP A 262 -0.45 15.90 11.38
CA TRP A 262 -1.06 14.60 11.55
C TRP A 262 -2.06 14.29 10.44
N LEU A 263 -1.96 13.06 9.95
CA LEU A 263 -3.02 12.36 9.25
C LEU A 263 -3.65 11.38 10.25
N VAL A 264 -4.97 11.43 10.39
CA VAL A 264 -5.74 10.49 11.21
C VAL A 264 -6.72 9.77 10.30
N GLU A 265 -6.62 8.46 10.28
CA GLU A 265 -7.53 7.57 9.57
C GLU A 265 -8.46 6.94 10.58
N GLN A 266 -9.77 7.05 10.37
CA GLN A 266 -10.73 6.63 11.38
C GLN A 266 -11.92 5.85 10.80
N ILE A 267 -12.38 4.87 11.57
CA ILE A 267 -13.57 4.07 11.27
C ILE A 267 -14.48 4.01 12.49
N SER A 268 -15.78 3.81 12.28
CA SER A 268 -16.71 3.54 13.38
C SER A 268 -16.45 2.14 13.95
N TYR A 269 -16.25 2.05 15.27
CA TYR A 269 -16.16 0.77 15.99
C TYR A 269 -17.43 -0.06 15.81
N ALA A 270 -18.60 0.55 15.96
CA ALA A 270 -19.89 -0.14 15.82
C ALA A 270 -20.11 -0.72 14.41
N ALA A 271 -19.62 -0.04 13.37
CA ALA A 271 -19.69 -0.55 11.99
C ALA A 271 -18.64 -1.63 11.71
N ALA A 272 -17.48 -1.56 12.36
CA ALA A 272 -16.38 -2.52 12.18
C ALA A 272 -16.58 -3.81 12.97
N GLN A 273 -17.19 -3.75 14.15
CA GLN A 273 -17.34 -4.88 15.07
C GLN A 273 -17.98 -6.13 14.42
N PRO A 274 -19.02 -6.04 13.57
CA PRO A 274 -19.58 -7.21 12.89
C PRO A 274 -18.66 -7.82 11.83
N LEU A 275 -17.64 -7.08 11.37
CA LEU A 275 -16.69 -7.48 10.34
C LEU A 275 -15.36 -7.96 10.93
N PHE A 276 -15.17 -7.89 12.24
CA PHE A 276 -13.97 -8.39 12.89
C PHE A 276 -13.84 -9.90 12.66
N ASP A 277 -12.73 -10.28 12.02
CA ASP A 277 -12.36 -11.67 11.86
C ASP A 277 -12.16 -12.30 13.24
N ASN A 278 -12.87 -13.39 13.53
CA ASN A 278 -12.60 -14.23 14.70
C ASN A 278 -11.38 -15.10 14.42
N ALA A 279 -10.20 -14.48 14.35
CA ALA A 279 -8.96 -15.17 13.99
C ALA A 279 -8.28 -15.81 15.22
N GLN A 280 -8.66 -17.07 15.49
CA GLN A 280 -7.99 -18.05 16.35
C GLN A 280 -7.90 -17.74 17.87
N ALA A 281 -8.36 -18.69 18.70
CA ALA A 281 -8.48 -18.58 20.15
C ALA A 281 -7.25 -17.97 20.84
N ALA A 282 -7.49 -16.91 21.63
CA ALA A 282 -6.47 -16.14 22.32
C ALA A 282 -5.45 -17.01 23.09
N LEU A 283 -4.16 -16.76 22.85
CA LEU A 283 -3.07 -17.40 23.60
C LEU A 283 -2.94 -16.74 24.99
N PRO A 284 -2.52 -17.47 26.06
CA PRO A 284 -2.43 -16.94 27.42
C PRO A 284 -1.58 -15.67 27.58
N ALA A 285 -0.59 -15.44 26.69
CA ALA A 285 0.25 -14.24 26.67
C ALA A 285 -0.53 -12.96 26.28
N GLN A 286 -1.64 -13.10 25.55
CA GLN A 286 -2.50 -12.01 25.09
C GLN A 286 -3.29 -11.40 26.27
N ASN A 287 -3.70 -12.22 27.25
CA ASN A 287 -4.43 -11.76 28.44
C ASN A 287 -3.60 -10.84 29.35
N ASN A 288 -2.29 -11.06 29.47
CA ASN A 288 -1.42 -10.15 30.24
C ASN A 288 -1.12 -8.85 29.49
N ARG A 289 -1.18 -8.89 28.16
CA ARG A 289 -0.98 -7.77 27.24
C ARG A 289 -2.20 -6.85 27.20
N ILE A 290 -3.42 -7.39 27.13
CA ILE A 290 -4.69 -6.61 27.26
C ILE A 290 -4.73 -5.82 28.58
N LYS A 291 -4.21 -6.39 29.68
CA LYS A 291 -4.09 -5.67 30.96
C LYS A 291 -3.13 -4.47 30.93
N GLN A 292 -2.15 -4.45 30.03
CA GLN A 292 -1.24 -3.31 29.85
C GLN A 292 -1.95 -2.16 29.10
N MET A 293 -2.81 -2.48 28.12
CA MET A 293 -3.68 -1.49 27.48
C MET A 293 -4.65 -0.86 28.48
N ALA A 294 -5.30 -1.66 29.33
CA ALA A 294 -6.29 -1.19 30.31
C ALA A 294 -5.76 -0.16 31.33
N GLY A 295 -4.44 0.01 31.46
CA GLY A 295 -3.82 1.05 32.29
C GLY A 295 -3.69 2.43 31.63
N ARG A 296 -4.04 2.57 30.35
CA ARG A 296 -3.93 3.82 29.59
C ARG A 296 -5.01 4.80 30.01
N LYS A 297 -4.62 6.06 30.25
CA LYS A 297 -5.50 7.10 30.74
C LYS A 297 -6.25 7.77 29.58
N ALA A 298 -7.57 7.85 29.68
CA ALA A 298 -8.38 8.67 28.80
C ALA A 298 -8.05 10.17 28.97
N VAL A 299 -7.95 10.88 27.86
CA VAL A 299 -7.66 12.31 27.76
C VAL A 299 -8.73 13.03 26.95
N LYS A 300 -8.76 14.36 26.99
CA LYS A 300 -9.82 15.16 26.35
C LYS A 300 -9.36 15.94 25.13
N THR A 301 -8.06 16.00 24.89
CA THR A 301 -7.50 16.80 23.79
C THR A 301 -6.47 16.01 23.00
N ASP A 302 -6.37 16.30 21.71
CA ASP A 302 -5.38 15.69 20.82
C ASP A 302 -3.95 16.03 21.27
N LYS A 303 -3.76 17.22 21.86
CA LYS A 303 -2.47 17.61 22.45
C LYS A 303 -2.06 16.69 23.61
N GLU A 304 -2.97 16.40 24.53
CA GLU A 304 -2.72 15.44 25.62
C GLU A 304 -2.50 14.03 25.11
N LEU A 305 -3.19 13.62 24.03
CA LEU A 305 -3.04 12.31 23.42
C LEU A 305 -1.65 12.15 22.80
N VAL A 306 -1.24 13.11 21.97
CA VAL A 306 0.06 13.13 21.29
C VAL A 306 1.22 13.28 22.27
N ALA A 307 1.03 13.99 23.40
CA ALA A 307 2.06 14.15 24.43
C ALA A 307 2.43 12.84 25.16
N GLN A 308 1.62 11.78 25.03
CA GLN A 308 1.92 10.46 25.61
C GLN A 308 2.94 9.67 24.78
N LEU A 309 3.28 10.13 23.58
CA LEU A 309 4.18 9.41 22.68
C LEU A 309 5.64 9.49 23.15
N PRO A 310 6.40 8.38 23.04
CA PRO A 310 7.84 8.43 23.21
C PRO A 310 8.51 9.24 22.09
N ALA A 311 9.65 9.84 22.40
CA ALA A 311 10.47 10.50 21.38
C ALA A 311 11.04 9.48 20.39
N ARG A 312 10.98 9.77 19.09
CA ARG A 312 11.55 8.95 18.02
C ARG A 312 12.80 9.59 17.45
N LYS A 313 13.69 8.76 16.93
CA LYS A 313 14.90 9.21 16.23
C LYS A 313 14.64 9.24 14.72
N LYS A 314 15.27 10.19 14.02
CA LYS A 314 15.38 10.17 12.57
C LYS A 314 16.51 9.22 12.17
N ALA A 315 16.26 8.31 11.24
CA ALA A 315 17.29 7.37 10.79
C ALA A 315 18.19 8.02 9.72
N SER A 316 19.50 7.75 9.82
CA SER A 316 20.47 8.05 8.76
C SER A 316 20.26 7.10 7.58
N ARG A 317 20.43 7.59 6.34
CA ARG A 317 20.18 6.81 5.13
C ARG A 317 21.34 6.86 4.16
N THR A 318 21.52 5.78 3.42
CA THR A 318 22.30 5.74 2.19
C THR A 318 21.48 4.93 1.19
N ALA A 319 20.96 5.58 0.16
CA ALA A 319 20.19 4.91 -0.90
C ALA A 319 21.15 4.12 -1.80
N SER A 320 21.69 3.04 -1.26
CA SER A 320 22.55 2.09 -1.97
C SER A 320 21.83 0.76 -2.02
N ILE A 321 21.51 0.32 -3.23
CA ILE A 321 20.92 -1.00 -3.48
C ILE A 321 21.94 -2.04 -3.01
N ILE A 322 21.52 -2.96 -2.14
CA ILE A 322 22.37 -4.08 -1.73
C ILE A 322 22.09 -5.23 -2.69
N PRO A 323 23.12 -5.96 -3.17
CA PRO A 323 22.93 -7.16 -3.99
C PRO A 323 22.46 -8.36 -3.14
N LYS A 324 21.35 -8.21 -2.41
CA LYS A 324 20.53 -9.34 -1.98
C LYS A 324 19.47 -9.53 -3.06
N SER A 325 19.44 -10.70 -3.70
CA SER A 325 18.43 -10.94 -4.74
C SER A 325 17.05 -10.92 -4.10
N ARG A 326 16.09 -10.21 -4.71
CA ARG A 326 14.68 -10.19 -4.29
C ARG A 326 14.14 -11.58 -3.95
N ASP A 327 14.50 -12.58 -4.74
CA ASP A 327 14.06 -13.97 -4.57
C ASP A 327 14.53 -14.58 -3.23
N GLN A 328 15.71 -14.17 -2.72
CA GLN A 328 16.17 -14.57 -1.38
C GLN A 328 15.33 -13.96 -0.27
N LEU A 329 14.83 -12.73 -0.44
CA LEU A 329 13.99 -12.07 0.56
C LEU A 329 12.59 -12.66 0.57
N LEU A 330 12.02 -12.89 -0.62
CA LEU A 330 10.72 -13.54 -0.78
C LEU A 330 10.73 -15.00 -0.31
N ALA A 331 11.85 -15.71 -0.43
CA ALA A 331 11.99 -17.06 0.13
C ALA A 331 11.90 -17.10 1.66
N LEU A 332 12.14 -15.97 2.34
CA LEU A 332 12.00 -15.81 3.79
C LEU A 332 10.64 -15.21 4.18
N ALA A 333 9.80 -14.85 3.21
CA ALA A 333 8.49 -14.27 3.45
C ALA A 333 7.58 -15.28 4.17
N GLN A 334 6.93 -14.82 5.24
CA GLN A 334 5.80 -15.52 5.81
C GLN A 334 4.51 -14.99 5.18
N PRO A 335 3.52 -15.86 4.87
CA PRO A 335 2.22 -15.40 4.41
C PRO A 335 1.57 -14.55 5.50
N MET A 336 0.97 -13.44 5.10
CA MET A 336 0.28 -12.55 6.02
C MET A 336 -0.90 -13.27 6.68
N ARG A 337 -1.05 -13.09 7.99
CA ARG A 337 -2.21 -13.58 8.76
C ARG A 337 -3.48 -12.86 8.29
N LYS A 338 -4.62 -13.53 8.44
CA LYS A 338 -5.95 -12.93 8.28
C LYS A 338 -6.18 -11.87 9.35
N GLY A 339 -6.88 -10.80 8.99
CA GLY A 339 -7.19 -9.72 9.90
C GLY A 339 -8.12 -8.69 9.29
N PHE A 340 -8.43 -7.69 10.10
CA PHE A 340 -9.23 -6.54 9.70
C PHE A 340 -8.31 -5.38 9.27
N LEU A 341 -8.49 -4.87 8.07
CA LEU A 341 -7.65 -3.83 7.49
C LEU A 341 -8.32 -2.47 7.59
N ILE A 342 -7.53 -1.44 7.85
CA ILE A 342 -7.89 -0.02 7.69
C ILE A 342 -6.89 0.58 6.73
N ASP A 343 -7.35 0.99 5.54
CA ASP A 343 -6.47 1.48 4.48
C ASP A 343 -6.56 2.99 4.22
N PHE A 344 -5.45 3.55 3.76
CA PHE A 344 -5.46 4.71 2.89
C PHE A 344 -4.49 4.56 1.72
N GLN A 345 -4.78 5.33 0.68
CA GLN A 345 -3.97 5.40 -0.52
C GLN A 345 -3.44 6.81 -0.74
N LEU A 346 -2.12 6.95 -0.84
CA LEU A 346 -1.50 8.10 -1.47
C LEU A 346 -1.51 7.87 -2.98
N LEU A 347 -2.52 8.41 -3.64
CA LEU A 347 -2.71 8.30 -5.07
C LEU A 347 -1.81 9.29 -5.79
N ASN A 348 -1.18 8.85 -6.87
CA ASN A 348 -0.57 9.76 -7.81
C ASN A 348 -1.67 10.39 -8.69
N ALA A 349 -2.01 11.64 -8.37
CA ALA A 349 -3.14 12.40 -8.87
C ALA A 349 -2.93 12.95 -10.29
N THR A 350 -1.69 13.04 -10.78
CA THR A 350 -1.42 13.40 -12.20
C THR A 350 -1.99 12.39 -13.19
N ASN A 351 -2.42 11.21 -12.72
CA ASN A 351 -2.76 10.06 -13.56
C ASN A 351 -4.27 9.74 -13.59
N LEU A 352 -5.12 10.49 -12.90
CA LEU A 352 -6.58 10.35 -13.01
C LEU A 352 -7.07 11.17 -14.21
N THR A 353 -6.73 10.71 -15.42
CA THR A 353 -7.09 11.40 -16.66
C THR A 353 -8.41 10.87 -17.25
N ASN A 354 -9.26 11.76 -17.73
CA ASN A 354 -10.39 11.39 -18.59
C ASN A 354 -9.86 11.01 -19.97
N MET A 355 -9.62 9.73 -20.21
CA MET A 355 -9.16 9.24 -21.51
C MET A 355 -10.27 9.29 -22.55
N ARG A 356 -9.96 9.84 -23.74
CA ARG A 356 -10.85 9.82 -24.90
C ARG A 356 -10.32 8.82 -25.93
N PHE A 357 -11.08 7.76 -26.18
CA PHE A 357 -10.71 6.71 -27.14
C PHE A 357 -11.32 6.99 -28.51
N GLN A 358 -10.54 6.78 -29.57
CA GLN A 358 -11.02 6.80 -30.95
C GLN A 358 -11.64 5.43 -31.29
N SER A 359 -12.84 5.42 -31.87
CA SER A 359 -13.64 4.21 -32.08
C SER A 359 -13.10 3.23 -33.14
N ASP A 360 -12.17 3.67 -33.98
CA ASP A 360 -11.59 2.90 -35.09
C ASP A 360 -10.18 2.35 -34.79
N SER A 361 -9.75 2.46 -33.52
CA SER A 361 -8.41 2.11 -33.07
C SER A 361 -8.45 0.97 -32.05
N THR A 362 -7.46 0.08 -32.10
CA THR A 362 -7.30 -0.99 -31.11
C THR A 362 -6.28 -0.55 -30.06
N TYR A 363 -6.70 -0.60 -28.79
CA TYR A 363 -5.90 -0.29 -27.60
C TYR A 363 -5.60 -1.58 -26.85
#